data_AF-A0A524FHI6-F1
#
_entry.id   AF-A0A524FHI6-F1
#
_cell.length_a   1.000
_cell.length_b   1.000
_cell.length_c   1.000
_cell.angle_alpha   90.00
_cell.angle_beta   90.00
_cell.angle_gamma   90.00
#
_symmetry.space_group_name_H-M   'P 1'
#
loop_
_entity.id
_entity.type
_entity.pdbx_description
1 polymer ?
#
loop_
_entity_poly.entity_id
_entity_poly.type
_entity_poly.pdbx_seq_one_letter_code
_entity_poly.pdbx_strand_id
1 'polypeptide(L)'
;KGLKGKITLYQDPKKDSIVKVNRYKKKKLFYYSDKVIWMPAEGTVVLGDKPYKFTPEKCYGRLDWGRGVWPYKINWYWGGASGKTADGHEIWFSHGHSYEDPALHDKNMVGYDGQGHKLGPIRFHVPENPMDPWGFTSEDGRFEMTLKPIFHHISGMNFVIFSSKSIIAYGYYSGTVVLDDGTKLHVENLLGHAEAIKWRW
;
A
#
# COMPACT_ATOMS: atom_id res chain seq x y z
N LYS A 1 24.94 15.79 10.34
CA LYS A 1 24.03 16.46 9.39
C LYS A 1 22.61 15.96 9.68
N GLY A 2 21.66 16.85 9.98
CA GLY A 2 20.30 16.47 10.42
C GLY A 2 19.26 16.51 9.30
N LEU A 3 18.04 16.05 9.62
CA LEU A 3 16.85 16.17 8.80
C LEU A 3 15.97 17.29 9.37
N LYS A 4 15.55 18.26 8.56
CA LYS A 4 14.57 19.29 8.96
C LYS A 4 13.61 19.60 7.81
N GLY A 5 12.39 19.98 8.10
CA GLY A 5 11.42 20.33 7.06
C GLY A 5 9.99 20.39 7.55
N LYS A 6 9.11 20.77 6.64
CA LYS A 6 7.66 20.74 6.82
C LYS A 6 7.06 20.19 5.53
N ILE A 7 6.16 19.23 5.67
CA ILE A 7 5.30 18.73 4.58
C ILE A 7 3.86 18.88 5.06
N THR A 8 3.02 19.47 4.22
CA THR A 8 1.57 19.51 4.38
C THR A 8 0.97 18.48 3.42
N LEU A 9 0.06 17.64 3.93
CA LEU A 9 -0.70 16.69 3.13
C LEU A 9 -2.16 17.13 3.06
N TYR A 10 -2.73 17.13 1.87
CA TYR A 10 -4.09 17.56 1.63
C TYR A 10 -5.00 16.34 1.44
N GLN A 11 -6.07 16.25 2.23
CA GLN A 11 -7.11 15.25 2.05
C GLN A 11 -8.37 15.93 1.51
N ASP A 12 -8.91 15.41 0.42
CA ASP A 12 -10.22 15.81 -0.09
C ASP A 12 -11.29 14.89 0.51
N PRO A 13 -12.19 15.40 1.38
CA PRO A 13 -13.22 14.58 2.02
C PRO A 13 -14.29 14.06 1.04
N LYS A 14 -14.31 14.55 -0.21
CA LYS A 14 -15.23 14.05 -1.25
C LYS A 14 -14.69 12.82 -1.99
N LYS A 15 -13.40 12.50 -1.83
CA LYS A 15 -12.77 11.35 -2.49
C LYS A 15 -12.84 10.13 -1.59
N ASP A 16 -13.01 8.96 -2.22
CA ASP A 16 -13.10 7.71 -1.49
C ASP A 16 -11.79 7.37 -0.76
N SER A 17 -11.95 6.70 0.39
CA SER A 17 -10.88 6.18 1.23
C SER A 17 -11.24 4.76 1.68
N ILE A 18 -10.30 4.05 2.30
CA ILE A 18 -10.52 2.67 2.74
C ILE A 18 -10.63 2.62 4.25
N VAL A 19 -11.84 2.35 4.73
CA VAL A 19 -12.10 2.01 6.12
C VAL A 19 -12.47 0.54 6.23
N LYS A 20 -11.85 -0.17 7.16
CA LYS A 20 -12.19 -1.58 7.40
C LYS A 20 -12.05 -2.01 8.84
N VAL A 21 -12.75 -3.09 9.17
CA VAL A 21 -12.65 -3.78 10.46
C VAL A 21 -12.46 -5.28 10.24
N ASN A 22 -11.25 -5.74 10.54
CA ASN A 22 -10.92 -7.15 10.60
C ASN A 22 -11.43 -7.74 11.93
N ARG A 23 -12.17 -8.85 11.85
CA ARG A 23 -12.51 -9.68 13.01
C ARG A 23 -11.71 -10.96 12.98
N TYR A 24 -11.22 -11.38 14.13
CA TYR A 24 -10.49 -12.65 14.28
C TYR A 24 -11.34 -13.68 15.01
N LYS A 25 -10.90 -14.95 15.01
CA LYS A 25 -11.62 -16.07 15.65
C LYS A 25 -11.95 -15.81 17.14
N LYS A 26 -11.06 -15.13 17.87
CA LYS A 26 -11.32 -14.72 19.26
C LYS A 26 -12.09 -13.40 19.28
N LYS A 27 -13.28 -13.38 19.90
CA LYS A 27 -14.21 -12.22 19.95
C LYS A 27 -13.59 -10.89 20.41
N LYS A 28 -12.57 -10.93 21.27
CA LYS A 28 -11.90 -9.72 21.81
C LYS A 28 -10.85 -9.12 20.86
N LEU A 29 -10.49 -9.84 19.79
CA LEU A 29 -9.46 -9.42 18.85
C LEU A 29 -10.11 -8.75 17.66
N PHE A 30 -9.55 -7.62 17.24
CA PHE A 30 -10.00 -6.87 16.07
C PHE A 30 -8.86 -5.98 15.55
N TYR A 31 -8.98 -5.57 14.29
CA TYR A 31 -8.16 -4.50 13.74
C TYR A 31 -9.01 -3.57 12.89
N TYR A 32 -9.13 -2.32 13.32
CA TYR A 32 -9.71 -1.23 12.55
C TYR A 32 -8.56 -0.51 11.82
N SER A 33 -8.75 -0.20 10.53
CA SER A 33 -7.85 0.70 9.82
C SER A 33 -8.60 1.69 8.96
N ASP A 34 -8.06 2.91 8.90
CA ASP A 34 -8.44 3.97 7.99
C ASP A 34 -7.22 4.31 7.12
N LYS A 35 -7.41 4.32 5.81
CA LYS A 35 -6.36 4.59 4.83
C LYS A 35 -6.82 5.60 3.80
N VAL A 36 -6.02 6.66 3.69
CA VAL A 36 -6.10 7.63 2.60
C VAL A 36 -4.85 7.44 1.77
N ILE A 37 -4.99 6.88 0.57
CA ILE A 37 -3.84 6.60 -0.31
C ILE A 37 -3.46 7.81 -1.15
N TRP A 38 -4.43 8.68 -1.47
CA TRP A 38 -4.23 9.90 -2.24
C TRP A 38 -4.23 11.14 -1.34
N MET A 39 -3.06 11.67 -1.03
CA MET A 39 -2.93 12.98 -0.39
C MET A 39 -1.86 13.84 -1.08
N PRO A 40 -2.23 14.81 -1.93
CA PRO A 40 -1.25 15.74 -2.49
C PRO A 40 -0.37 16.38 -1.41
N ALA A 41 0.93 16.47 -1.68
CA ALA A 41 1.94 16.87 -0.71
C ALA A 41 2.66 18.14 -1.14
N GLU A 42 2.78 19.09 -0.22
CA GLU A 42 3.51 20.34 -0.43
C GLU A 42 4.52 20.55 0.68
N GLY A 43 5.69 21.09 0.33
CA GLY A 43 6.63 21.57 1.32
C GLY A 43 8.07 21.31 0.94
N THR A 44 8.94 21.25 1.94
CA THR A 44 10.38 21.03 1.72
C THR A 44 10.99 20.29 2.89
N VAL A 45 11.85 19.33 2.57
CA VAL A 45 12.70 18.61 3.50
C VAL A 45 14.16 18.86 3.12
N VAL A 46 15.01 19.11 4.10
CA VAL A 46 16.45 19.31 3.92
C VAL A 46 17.18 18.19 4.66
N LEU A 47 17.97 17.41 3.92
CA LEU A 47 18.85 16.38 4.45
C LEU A 47 20.29 16.89 4.39
N GLY A 48 20.85 17.27 5.54
CA GLY A 48 22.09 18.01 5.59
C GLY A 48 21.95 19.36 4.87
N ASP A 49 22.56 19.48 3.70
CA ASP A 49 22.55 20.69 2.88
C ASP A 49 21.71 20.51 1.60
N LYS A 50 21.14 19.32 1.39
CA LYS A 50 20.39 18.98 0.17
C LYS A 50 18.88 19.19 0.38
N PRO A 51 18.24 20.15 -0.31
CA PRO A 51 16.81 20.34 -0.25
C PRO A 51 16.06 19.39 -1.19
N TYR A 52 14.88 18.98 -0.77
CA TYR A 52 13.91 18.17 -1.51
C TYR A 52 12.56 18.90 -1.44
N LYS A 53 12.08 19.39 -2.58
CA LYS A 53 10.80 20.11 -2.70
C LYS A 53 9.68 19.14 -3.07
N PHE A 54 8.54 19.29 -2.40
CA PHE A 54 7.32 18.54 -2.68
C PHE A 54 6.29 19.51 -3.27
N THR A 55 5.65 19.13 -4.37
CA THR A 55 4.58 19.92 -4.98
C THR A 55 3.33 19.07 -5.17
N PRO A 56 2.12 19.61 -4.92
CA PRO A 56 0.87 18.85 -4.98
C PRO A 56 0.61 18.15 -6.32
N GLU A 57 1.21 18.62 -7.41
CA GLU A 57 1.02 18.10 -8.76
C GLU A 57 1.82 16.82 -9.03
N LYS A 58 2.84 16.53 -8.22
CA LYS A 58 3.82 15.45 -8.45
C LYS A 58 4.14 14.62 -7.23
N CYS A 59 3.78 15.09 -6.03
CA CYS A 59 4.13 14.46 -4.77
C CYS A 59 2.87 14.12 -3.99
N TYR A 60 2.82 12.88 -3.49
CA TYR A 60 1.66 12.35 -2.80
C TYR A 60 2.14 11.65 -1.52
N GLY A 61 1.45 11.94 -0.43
CA GLY A 61 1.53 11.19 0.82
C GLY A 61 0.34 10.25 0.97
N ARG A 62 0.40 9.46 2.03
CA ARG A 62 -0.66 8.53 2.42
C ARG A 62 -0.81 8.55 3.93
N LEU A 63 -2.05 8.42 4.40
CA LEU A 63 -2.36 8.12 5.79
C LEU A 63 -2.61 6.63 5.91
N ASP A 64 -1.90 5.99 6.84
CA ASP A 64 -2.23 4.66 7.33
C ASP A 64 -2.43 4.74 8.83
N TRP A 65 -3.70 4.71 9.25
CA TRP A 65 -4.06 4.72 10.66
C TRP A 65 -4.69 3.38 11.04
N GLY A 66 -4.29 2.85 12.19
CA GLY A 66 -4.75 1.57 12.68
C GLY A 66 -4.97 1.55 14.19
N ARG A 67 -6.01 0.85 14.62
CA ARG A 67 -6.27 0.55 16.04
C ARG A 67 -6.73 -0.90 16.15
N GLY A 68 -6.13 -1.67 17.03
CA GLY A 68 -6.55 -3.06 17.21
C GLY A 68 -6.03 -3.74 18.46
N VAL A 69 -6.63 -4.90 18.73
CA VAL A 69 -6.11 -5.92 19.65
C VAL A 69 -5.74 -7.12 18.77
N TRP A 70 -4.45 -7.24 18.49
CA TRP A 70 -3.94 -8.16 17.50
C TRP A 70 -3.83 -9.60 18.01
N PRO A 71 -3.96 -10.60 17.14
CA PRO A 71 -3.56 -11.97 17.45
C PRO A 71 -2.08 -12.07 17.81
N TYR A 72 -1.77 -13.02 18.69
CA TYR A 72 -0.39 -13.32 19.10
C TYR A 72 0.54 -13.66 17.93
N LYS A 73 0.01 -14.36 16.90
CA LYS A 73 0.69 -14.64 15.64
C LYS A 73 -0.13 -14.08 14.50
N ILE A 74 0.50 -13.31 13.63
CA ILE A 74 -0.14 -12.79 12.43
C ILE A 74 0.88 -12.63 11.29
N ASN A 75 0.42 -12.86 10.08
CA ASN A 75 1.08 -12.41 8.88
C ASN A 75 0.12 -11.56 8.07
N TRP A 76 0.66 -10.61 7.33
CA TRP A 76 -0.11 -9.80 6.42
C TRP A 76 0.74 -9.36 5.25
N TYR A 77 0.02 -9.03 4.19
CA TYR A 77 0.55 -8.46 2.97
C TYR A 77 -0.17 -7.16 2.71
N TRP A 78 0.56 -6.16 2.23
CA TRP A 78 -0.02 -4.90 1.83
C TRP A 78 0.84 -4.25 0.77
N GLY A 79 0.21 -3.58 -0.17
CA GLY A 79 0.88 -2.68 -1.08
C GLY A 79 -0.02 -1.52 -1.42
N GLY A 80 0.58 -0.54 -2.04
CA GLY A 80 -0.18 0.57 -2.60
C GLY A 80 0.70 1.63 -3.20
N ALA A 81 0.10 2.35 -4.13
CA ALA A 81 0.72 3.39 -4.93
C ALA A 81 -0.31 4.49 -5.22
N SER A 82 0.19 5.67 -5.56
CA SER A 82 -0.62 6.84 -5.91
C SER A 82 0.14 7.72 -6.88
N GLY A 83 -0.53 8.22 -7.91
CA GLY A 83 0.05 9.16 -8.86
C GLY A 83 -0.91 9.49 -9.97
N LYS A 84 -0.36 9.84 -11.13
CA LYS A 84 -1.15 10.15 -12.32
C LYS A 84 -0.87 9.15 -13.42
N THR A 85 -1.89 8.82 -14.19
CA THR A 85 -1.76 8.10 -15.45
C THR A 85 -1.06 9.00 -16.49
N ALA A 86 -0.68 8.42 -17.64
CA ALA A 86 0.02 9.16 -18.70
C ALA A 86 -0.81 10.31 -19.31
N ASP A 87 -2.13 10.16 -19.32
CA ASP A 87 -3.13 11.15 -19.73
C ASP A 87 -3.56 12.11 -18.60
N GLY A 88 -2.96 11.98 -17.41
CA GLY A 88 -3.06 12.96 -16.32
C GLY A 88 -4.18 12.73 -15.30
N HIS A 89 -4.93 11.63 -15.42
CA HIS A 89 -5.95 11.23 -14.46
C HIS A 89 -5.33 10.77 -13.14
N GLU A 90 -6.04 10.99 -12.05
CA GLU A 90 -5.58 10.58 -10.72
C GLU A 90 -5.83 9.08 -10.55
N ILE A 91 -4.81 8.36 -10.11
CA ILE A 91 -4.94 6.93 -9.81
C ILE A 91 -4.24 6.60 -8.50
N TRP A 92 -4.89 5.77 -7.69
CA TRP A 92 -4.29 5.14 -6.53
C TRP A 92 -4.79 3.72 -6.38
N PHE A 93 -4.04 2.88 -5.69
CA PHE A 93 -4.56 1.59 -5.25
C PHE A 93 -3.97 1.17 -3.92
N SER A 94 -4.76 0.38 -3.20
CA SER A 94 -4.33 -0.42 -2.07
C SER A 94 -4.72 -1.86 -2.36
N HIS A 95 -3.82 -2.77 -2.06
CA HIS A 95 -4.08 -4.21 -2.14
C HIS A 95 -3.38 -4.90 -0.98
N GLY A 96 -3.94 -6.00 -0.51
CA GLY A 96 -3.40 -6.70 0.65
C GLY A 96 -4.46 -7.51 1.37
N HIS A 97 -3.99 -8.42 2.19
CA HIS A 97 -4.81 -9.33 2.98
C HIS A 97 -4.05 -9.71 4.25
N SER A 98 -4.73 -10.37 5.19
CA SER A 98 -4.07 -10.98 6.34
C SER A 98 -4.19 -12.48 6.23
N TYR A 99 -3.21 -13.21 6.75
CA TYR A 99 -3.08 -14.66 6.58
C TYR A 99 -2.83 -15.08 5.12
N GLU A 100 -2.75 -16.40 4.90
CA GLU A 100 -2.47 -16.98 3.58
C GLU A 100 -3.68 -16.95 2.63
N ASP A 101 -4.89 -16.72 3.16
CA ASP A 101 -6.11 -16.62 2.37
C ASP A 101 -6.33 -15.16 1.91
N PRO A 102 -6.23 -14.86 0.60
CA PRO A 102 -6.39 -13.51 0.08
C PRO A 102 -7.79 -12.92 0.25
N ALA A 103 -8.81 -13.75 0.51
CA ALA A 103 -10.17 -13.30 0.76
C ALA A 103 -10.37 -12.80 2.21
N LEU A 104 -9.44 -13.11 3.12
CA LEU A 104 -9.53 -12.69 4.50
C LEU A 104 -8.89 -11.32 4.71
N HIS A 105 -9.68 -10.42 5.30
CA HIS A 105 -9.18 -9.12 5.77
C HIS A 105 -8.54 -8.33 4.64
N ASP A 106 -9.14 -8.35 3.46
CA ASP A 106 -8.60 -7.68 2.31
C ASP A 106 -8.64 -6.14 2.47
N LYS A 107 -7.96 -5.43 1.58
CA LYS A 107 -7.97 -3.96 1.49
C LYS A 107 -7.81 -3.55 0.04
N ASN A 108 -8.47 -4.29 -0.85
CA ASN A 108 -8.28 -4.26 -2.29
C ASN A 108 -9.24 -3.26 -2.92
N MET A 109 -8.71 -2.14 -3.38
CA MET A 109 -9.45 -1.08 -4.05
C MET A 109 -8.50 -0.27 -4.93
N VAL A 110 -8.96 0.10 -6.12
CA VAL A 110 -8.36 1.13 -6.96
C VAL A 110 -9.22 2.38 -6.87
N GLY A 111 -8.60 3.55 -6.78
CA GLY A 111 -9.30 4.81 -6.98
C GLY A 111 -8.89 5.45 -8.29
N TYR A 112 -9.85 6.01 -9.00
CA TYR A 112 -9.66 6.73 -10.25
C TYR A 112 -10.49 8.02 -10.21
N ASP A 113 -9.83 9.17 -10.39
CA ASP A 113 -10.46 10.51 -10.31
C ASP A 113 -11.39 10.73 -9.11
N GLY A 114 -10.98 10.20 -7.95
CA GLY A 114 -11.71 10.33 -6.68
C GLY A 114 -12.75 9.27 -6.40
N GLN A 115 -13.09 8.40 -7.36
CA GLN A 115 -14.01 7.28 -7.18
C GLN A 115 -13.26 5.98 -6.86
N GLY A 116 -13.67 5.28 -5.80
CA GLY A 116 -13.14 3.98 -5.42
C GLY A 116 -13.89 2.82 -6.10
N HIS A 117 -13.13 1.88 -6.65
CA HIS A 117 -13.62 0.62 -7.23
C HIS A 117 -13.08 -0.54 -6.42
N LYS A 118 -13.98 -1.29 -5.78
CA LYS A 118 -13.62 -2.46 -4.97
C LYS A 118 -13.11 -3.57 -5.90
N LEU A 119 -11.98 -4.15 -5.54
CA LEU A 119 -11.39 -5.30 -6.24
C LEU A 119 -11.64 -6.59 -5.44
N GLY A 120 -11.67 -7.73 -6.13
CA GLY A 120 -11.71 -9.05 -5.52
C GLY A 120 -10.43 -9.40 -4.73
N PRO A 121 -10.31 -10.64 -4.22
CA PRO A 121 -9.10 -11.12 -3.57
C PRO A 121 -7.88 -10.99 -4.50
N ILE A 122 -6.75 -10.53 -3.97
CA ILE A 122 -5.50 -10.31 -4.72
C ILE A 122 -4.41 -11.17 -4.12
N ARG A 123 -3.86 -12.07 -4.94
CA ARG A 123 -2.72 -12.91 -4.57
C ARG A 123 -1.42 -12.13 -4.76
N PHE A 124 -0.57 -12.20 -3.73
CA PHE A 124 0.79 -11.68 -3.78
C PHE A 124 1.74 -12.80 -4.20
N HIS A 125 2.44 -12.61 -5.31
CA HIS A 125 3.52 -13.47 -5.77
C HIS A 125 4.85 -12.89 -5.28
N VAL A 126 5.16 -13.16 -4.01
CA VAL A 126 6.36 -12.63 -3.35
C VAL A 126 7.59 -13.43 -3.79
N PRO A 127 8.62 -12.77 -4.37
CA PRO A 127 9.83 -13.46 -4.78
C PRO A 127 10.70 -13.85 -3.58
N GLU A 128 11.59 -14.83 -3.78
CA GLU A 128 12.56 -15.23 -2.76
C GLU A 128 13.56 -14.10 -2.45
N ASN A 129 14.08 -13.46 -3.50
CA ASN A 129 14.88 -12.25 -3.39
C ASN A 129 13.96 -11.01 -3.45
N PRO A 130 13.87 -10.19 -2.39
CA PRO A 130 12.93 -9.06 -2.37
C PRO A 130 13.21 -7.96 -3.39
N MET A 131 14.38 -7.97 -4.05
CA MET A 131 14.70 -7.06 -5.15
C MET A 131 14.22 -7.56 -6.53
N ASP A 132 13.80 -8.82 -6.65
CA ASP A 132 13.19 -9.34 -7.86
C ASP A 132 11.75 -8.79 -8.00
N PRO A 133 11.15 -8.81 -9.21
CA PRO A 133 9.80 -8.31 -9.40
C PRO A 133 8.74 -9.06 -8.58
N TRP A 134 7.86 -8.32 -7.90
CA TRP A 134 6.71 -8.88 -7.18
C TRP A 134 5.49 -8.86 -8.09
N GLY A 135 4.80 -9.99 -8.21
CA GLY A 135 3.56 -10.10 -8.98
C GLY A 135 2.31 -9.93 -8.11
N PHE A 136 1.24 -9.41 -8.70
CA PHE A 136 -0.06 -9.26 -8.05
C PHE A 136 -1.18 -9.59 -9.05
N THR A 137 -2.03 -10.55 -8.70
CA THR A 137 -3.11 -11.05 -9.55
C THR A 137 -4.40 -11.13 -8.75
N SER A 138 -5.45 -10.47 -9.20
CA SER A 138 -6.78 -10.58 -8.62
C SER A 138 -7.54 -11.80 -9.14
N GLU A 139 -8.33 -12.44 -8.29
CA GLU A 139 -9.18 -13.57 -8.69
C GLU A 139 -10.30 -13.18 -9.69
N ASP A 140 -10.71 -11.91 -9.72
CA ASP A 140 -11.69 -11.38 -10.69
C ASP A 140 -11.04 -10.88 -12.01
N GLY A 141 -9.72 -11.02 -12.15
CA GLY A 141 -8.97 -10.59 -13.34
C GLY A 141 -8.90 -9.07 -13.55
N ARG A 142 -9.30 -8.27 -12.56
CA ARG A 142 -9.36 -6.80 -12.67
C ARG A 142 -8.09 -6.09 -12.21
N PHE A 143 -7.11 -6.78 -11.65
CA PHE A 143 -5.85 -6.21 -11.17
C PHE A 143 -4.69 -7.16 -11.44
N GLU A 144 -3.92 -6.83 -12.47
CA GLU A 144 -2.70 -7.54 -12.85
C GLU A 144 -1.54 -6.56 -12.83
N MET A 145 -0.68 -6.64 -11.82
CA MET A 145 0.41 -5.69 -11.61
C MET A 145 1.72 -6.39 -11.31
N THR A 146 2.82 -5.72 -11.65
CA THR A 146 4.17 -6.07 -11.23
C THR A 146 4.80 -4.87 -10.55
N LEU A 147 5.36 -5.06 -9.36
CA LEU A 147 6.23 -4.07 -8.70
C LEU A 147 7.67 -4.43 -9.02
N LYS A 148 8.39 -3.52 -9.69
CA LYS A 148 9.84 -3.59 -9.87
C LYS A 148 10.54 -2.83 -8.73
N PRO A 149 11.19 -3.51 -7.77
CA PRO A 149 11.82 -2.85 -6.63
C PRO A 149 13.02 -1.99 -7.05
N ILE A 150 13.19 -0.85 -6.39
CA ILE A 150 14.39 0.01 -6.44
C ILE A 150 15.10 0.08 -5.10
N PHE A 151 14.38 -0.25 -4.03
CA PHE A 151 14.88 -0.25 -2.67
C PHE A 151 14.08 -1.26 -1.85
N HIS A 152 14.72 -1.91 -0.89
CA HIS A 152 14.02 -2.74 0.07
C HIS A 152 14.47 -2.44 1.50
N HIS A 153 13.63 -2.82 2.46
CA HIS A 153 13.95 -2.81 3.86
C HIS A 153 13.55 -4.16 4.45
N ILE A 154 14.55 -4.87 4.99
CA ILE A 154 14.37 -6.14 5.68
C ILE A 154 14.70 -5.90 7.14
N SER A 155 13.77 -6.23 8.02
CA SER A 155 14.02 -6.21 9.47
C SER A 155 13.46 -7.47 10.11
N GLY A 156 14.17 -7.99 11.09
CA GLY A 156 13.70 -9.15 11.83
C GLY A 156 14.40 -9.30 13.16
N MET A 157 13.73 -10.00 14.06
CA MET A 157 14.18 -10.25 15.41
C MET A 157 13.61 -11.58 15.88
N ASN A 158 14.34 -12.31 16.71
CA ASN A 158 13.85 -13.55 17.29
C ASN A 158 14.33 -13.69 18.73
N PHE A 159 13.41 -13.51 19.68
CA PHE A 159 13.63 -13.66 21.10
C PHE A 159 12.70 -14.72 21.66
N VAL A 160 13.01 -16.00 21.40
CA VAL A 160 12.34 -17.22 21.93
C VAL A 160 10.81 -17.21 21.83
N ILE A 161 10.12 -16.42 22.64
CA ILE A 161 8.68 -16.19 22.56
C ILE A 161 8.29 -15.11 21.54
N PHE A 162 9.12 -14.10 21.28
CA PHE A 162 8.86 -13.04 20.28
C PHE A 162 9.59 -13.33 18.96
N SER A 163 8.98 -13.04 17.82
CA SER A 163 9.71 -13.00 16.55
C SER A 163 9.04 -12.08 15.53
N SER A 164 9.83 -11.28 14.82
CA SER A 164 9.38 -10.48 13.68
C SER A 164 10.20 -10.81 12.44
N LYS A 165 9.53 -10.85 11.29
CA LYS A 165 10.15 -10.81 9.96
C LYS A 165 9.32 -9.84 9.13
N SER A 166 9.97 -8.82 8.60
CA SER A 166 9.35 -7.77 7.79
C SER A 166 10.18 -7.58 6.54
N ILE A 167 9.53 -7.67 5.38
CA ILE A 167 10.11 -7.34 4.09
C ILE A 167 9.24 -6.24 3.50
N ILE A 168 9.85 -5.10 3.17
CA ILE A 168 9.18 -4.00 2.47
C ILE A 168 9.99 -3.71 1.22
N ALA A 169 9.37 -3.77 0.05
CA ALA A 169 9.93 -3.35 -1.22
C ALA A 169 9.29 -2.03 -1.65
N TYR A 170 10.10 -1.09 -2.09
CA TYR A 170 9.70 0.18 -2.69
C TYR A 170 10.12 0.16 -4.15
N GLY A 171 9.25 0.61 -5.05
CA GLY A 171 9.50 0.46 -6.47
C GLY A 171 8.37 0.98 -7.34
N TYR A 172 8.43 0.59 -8.61
CA TYR A 172 7.50 1.05 -9.63
C TYR A 172 6.53 -0.07 -10.02
N TYR A 173 5.24 0.22 -9.90
CA TYR A 173 4.17 -0.64 -10.38
C TYR A 173 3.91 -0.39 -11.87
N SER A 174 3.80 -1.47 -12.62
CA SER A 174 3.30 -1.46 -13.99
C SER A 174 2.35 -2.63 -14.23
N GLY A 175 1.32 -2.44 -15.04
CA GLY A 175 0.32 -3.46 -15.32
C GLY A 175 -1.02 -2.89 -15.76
N THR A 176 -2.10 -3.58 -15.42
CA THR A 176 -3.46 -3.24 -15.83
C THR A 176 -4.42 -3.32 -14.65
N VAL A 177 -5.35 -2.37 -14.59
CA VAL A 177 -6.52 -2.45 -13.72
C VAL A 177 -7.81 -2.22 -14.50
N VAL A 178 -8.91 -2.86 -14.11
CA VAL A 178 -10.24 -2.72 -14.73
C VAL A 178 -11.21 -2.15 -13.70
N LEU A 179 -11.85 -1.03 -14.04
CA LEU A 179 -12.84 -0.35 -13.19
C LEU A 179 -14.20 -1.08 -13.22
N ASP A 180 -15.14 -0.64 -12.37
CA ASP A 180 -16.45 -1.32 -12.26
C ASP A 180 -17.30 -1.19 -13.53
N ASP A 181 -17.07 -0.15 -14.34
CA ASP A 181 -17.71 0.07 -15.64
C ASP A 181 -17.05 -0.71 -16.79
N GLY A 182 -15.99 -1.48 -16.51
CA GLY A 182 -15.22 -2.22 -17.51
C GLY A 182 -14.11 -1.40 -18.18
N THR A 183 -13.93 -0.13 -17.84
CA THR A 183 -12.81 0.68 -18.32
C THR A 183 -11.48 0.04 -17.90
N LYS A 184 -10.62 -0.25 -18.89
CA LYS A 184 -9.30 -0.84 -18.69
C LYS A 184 -8.24 0.26 -18.66
N LEU A 185 -7.56 0.40 -17.53
CA LEU A 185 -6.48 1.37 -17.34
C LEU A 185 -5.12 0.68 -17.43
N HIS A 186 -4.19 1.30 -18.13
CA HIS A 186 -2.79 0.91 -18.11
C HIS A 186 -2.03 1.75 -17.07
N VAL A 187 -1.32 1.06 -16.18
CA VAL A 187 -0.45 1.69 -15.19
C VAL A 187 0.98 1.46 -15.60
N GLU A 188 1.77 2.52 -15.66
CA GLU A 188 3.18 2.44 -16.00
C GLU A 188 4.01 3.29 -15.03
N ASN A 189 5.03 2.66 -14.45
CA ASN A 189 6.02 3.30 -13.59
C ASN A 189 5.42 4.08 -12.41
N LEU A 190 4.35 3.58 -11.79
CA LEU A 190 3.71 4.22 -10.65
C LEU A 190 4.47 3.89 -9.35
N LEU A 191 5.07 4.90 -8.72
CA LEU A 191 5.85 4.70 -7.50
C LEU A 191 4.95 4.23 -6.34
N GLY A 192 5.37 3.17 -5.66
CA GLY A 192 4.67 2.63 -4.51
C GLY A 192 5.53 1.70 -3.67
N HIS A 193 4.85 0.85 -2.89
CA HIS A 193 5.49 -0.15 -2.04
C HIS A 193 4.65 -1.42 -1.94
N ALA A 194 5.29 -2.52 -1.56
CA ALA A 194 4.68 -3.76 -1.12
C ALA A 194 5.39 -4.27 0.13
N GLU A 195 4.67 -4.91 1.03
CA GLU A 195 5.17 -5.51 2.25
C GLU A 195 4.66 -6.95 2.42
N ALA A 196 5.53 -7.79 2.97
CA ALA A 196 5.24 -9.13 3.43
C ALA A 196 5.76 -9.24 4.86
N ILE A 197 4.84 -9.31 5.82
CA ILE A 197 5.16 -9.23 7.25
C ILE A 197 4.67 -10.47 7.98
N LYS A 198 5.48 -10.97 8.91
CA LYS A 198 5.16 -12.10 9.79
C LYS A 198 5.63 -11.81 11.20
N TRP A 199 4.70 -11.59 12.11
CA TRP A 199 4.97 -11.26 13.50
C TRP A 199 4.39 -12.31 14.45
N ARG A 200 5.13 -12.49 15.53
CA ARG A 200 4.77 -13.20 16.74
C ARG A 200 5.21 -12.33 17.90
N TRP A 201 4.23 -11.88 18.67
CA TRP A 201 4.45 -11.05 19.86
C TRP A 201 4.83 -11.91 21.05
#